data_AF-A0A7S1AY95-F1
#
_entry.id   AF-A0A7S1AY95-F1
#
_cell.length_a   1.000
_cell.length_b   1.000
_cell.length_c   1.000
_cell.angle_alpha   90.00
_cell.angle_beta   90.00
_cell.angle_gamma   90.00
#
_symmetry.space_group_name_H-M   'P 1'
#
loop_
_entity.id
_entity.type
_entity.pdbx_description
1 polymer ?
#
loop_
_entity_poly.entity_id
_entity_poly.type
_entity_poly.pdbx_seq_one_letter_code
_entity_poly.pdbx_strand_id
1 'polypeptide(L)'
;MIQFIMLTNRQGKTRLKKWYVPPDRDQHRTIREVSSLIVNRSVKVCNFLEWREHKLVYRRYASLFFIACIEANDNELLALELVHHFVESLDRYFGNVCELDLIFNFHKAYYILDEVLISGELQESSKRQILHHISEMDVMMQSDEKKGRA
;
A
#
# COMPACT_ATOMS: atom_id res chain seq x y z
N MET A 1 14.58 -5.63 -2.17
CA MET A 1 13.53 -4.90 -2.89
C MET A 1 12.10 -5.38 -2.59
N ILE A 2 11.13 -4.46 -2.53
CA ILE A 2 9.69 -4.77 -2.42
C ILE A 2 9.14 -5.30 -3.76
N GLN A 3 8.58 -6.50 -3.75
CA GLN A 3 7.99 -7.16 -4.92
C GLN A 3 6.59 -6.63 -5.23
N PHE A 4 5.75 -6.51 -4.19
CA PHE A 4 4.41 -5.95 -4.29
C PHE A 4 3.91 -5.44 -2.94
N ILE A 5 2.94 -4.52 -3.01
CA ILE A 5 2.14 -4.08 -1.86
C ILE A 5 0.67 -4.32 -2.16
N MET A 6 -0.06 -4.80 -1.17
CA MET A 6 -1.50 -4.97 -1.26
C MET A 6 -2.20 -4.64 0.06
N LEU A 7 -3.41 -4.13 -0.06
CA LEU A 7 -4.32 -3.85 1.04
C LEU A 7 -5.53 -4.77 0.90
N THR A 8 -5.87 -5.47 1.98
CA THR A 8 -7.07 -6.33 2.01
C THR A 8 -7.86 -6.06 3.26
N ASN A 9 -9.18 -6.25 3.21
CA ASN A 9 -9.99 -6.19 4.41
C ASN A 9 -10.13 -7.57 5.07
N ARG A 10 -10.80 -7.61 6.22
CA ARG A 10 -11.14 -8.85 6.95
C ARG A 10 -11.92 -9.89 6.13
N GLN A 11 -12.61 -9.51 5.06
CA GLN A 11 -13.32 -10.43 4.17
C GLN A 11 -12.43 -10.95 3.02
N GLY A 12 -11.14 -10.56 2.98
CA GLY A 12 -10.24 -10.90 1.89
C GLY A 12 -10.45 -10.07 0.62
N LYS A 13 -11.27 -9.02 0.66
CA LYS A 13 -11.46 -8.11 -0.49
C LYS A 13 -10.27 -7.16 -0.59
N THR A 14 -9.63 -7.14 -1.75
CA THR A 14 -8.52 -6.24 -2.05
C THR A 14 -9.00 -4.81 -2.27
N ARG A 15 -8.34 -3.84 -1.65
CA ARG A 15 -8.60 -2.40 -1.80
C ARG A 15 -7.56 -1.71 -2.68
N LEU A 16 -6.32 -2.15 -2.57
CA LEU A 16 -5.21 -1.65 -3.36
C LEU A 16 -4.25 -2.82 -3.65
N LYS A 17 -3.67 -2.85 -4.84
CA LYS A 17 -2.59 -3.76 -5.22
C LYS A 17 -1.64 -3.06 -6.17
N LYS A 18 -0.36 -3.01 -5.82
CA LYS A 18 0.71 -2.50 -6.68
C LYS A 18 1.78 -3.57 -6.79
N TRP A 19 2.09 -3.97 -8.02
CA TRP A 19 3.17 -4.91 -8.33
C TRP A 19 4.34 -4.10 -8.88
N TYR A 20 5.50 -4.21 -8.25
CA TYR A 20 6.75 -3.62 -8.74
C TYR A 20 7.52 -4.61 -9.61
N VAL A 21 7.41 -5.90 -9.27
CA VAL A 21 7.88 -7.00 -10.10
C VAL A 21 6.69 -7.76 -10.69
N PRO A 22 6.68 -8.03 -12.00
CA PRO A 22 5.67 -8.87 -12.62
C PRO A 22 5.64 -10.25 -11.96
N PRO A 23 4.48 -10.76 -11.52
CA PRO A 23 4.42 -12.06 -10.88
C PRO A 23 4.54 -13.20 -11.88
N ASP A 24 5.26 -14.25 -11.50
CA ASP A 24 5.45 -15.46 -12.33
C ASP A 24 4.16 -16.26 -12.56
N ARG A 25 3.17 -16.09 -11.68
CA ARG A 25 1.88 -16.79 -11.71
C ARG A 25 0.73 -15.79 -11.81
N ASP A 26 -0.47 -16.30 -12.03
CA ASP A 26 -1.71 -15.52 -11.98
C ASP A 26 -1.79 -14.68 -10.68
N GLN A 27 -1.80 -13.36 -10.86
CA GLN A 27 -1.97 -12.36 -9.80
C GLN A 27 -3.15 -12.68 -8.87
N HIS A 28 -4.28 -13.11 -9.42
CA HIS A 28 -5.48 -13.40 -8.64
C HIS A 28 -5.32 -14.62 -7.75
N ARG A 29 -4.48 -15.58 -8.15
CA ARG A 29 -4.17 -16.73 -7.32
C ARG A 29 -3.28 -16.32 -6.16
N THR A 30 -2.23 -15.55 -6.42
CA THR A 30 -1.31 -15.05 -5.39
C THR A 30 -2.03 -14.18 -4.36
N ILE A 31 -2.87 -13.24 -4.81
CA ILE A 31 -3.64 -12.37 -3.91
C ILE A 31 -4.54 -13.19 -3.00
N ARG A 32 -5.26 -14.19 -3.53
CA ARG A 32 -6.15 -15.06 -2.71
C ARG A 32 -5.36 -15.87 -1.68
N GLU A 33 -4.24 -16.44 -2.10
CA GLU A 33 -3.34 -17.22 -1.24
C GLU A 33 -2.82 -16.36 -0.08
N VAL A 34 -2.18 -15.23 -0.39
CA VAL A 34 -1.60 -14.30 0.60
C VAL A 34 -2.68 -13.72 1.54
N SER A 35 -3.84 -13.34 0.99
CA SER A 35 -4.97 -12.84 1.79
C SER A 35 -5.44 -13.88 2.81
N SER A 36 -5.64 -15.12 2.37
CA SER A 36 -6.09 -16.21 3.24
C SER A 36 -5.07 -16.53 4.33
N LEU A 37 -3.78 -16.53 3.99
CA LEU A 37 -2.70 -16.77 4.95
C LEU A 37 -2.65 -15.71 6.04
N ILE A 38 -2.90 -14.43 5.73
CA ILE A 38 -2.75 -13.34 6.68
C ILE A 38 -4.03 -13.09 7.49
N VAL A 39 -5.21 -13.14 6.86
CA VAL A 39 -6.50 -12.85 7.53
C VAL A 39 -6.80 -13.88 8.63
N ASN A 40 -6.39 -15.14 8.44
CA ASN A 40 -6.64 -16.22 9.39
C ASN A 40 -5.62 -16.29 10.55
N ARG A 41 -4.62 -15.40 10.58
CA ARG A 41 -3.58 -15.41 11.64
C ARG A 41 -4.09 -14.75 12.93
N SER A 42 -3.68 -15.34 14.06
CA SER A 42 -3.93 -14.77 15.39
C SER A 42 -3.16 -13.46 15.58
N VAL A 43 -3.73 -12.52 16.35
CA VAL A 43 -3.13 -11.19 16.61
C VAL A 43 -1.85 -11.28 17.45
N LYS A 44 -1.60 -12.41 18.13
CA LYS A 44 -0.42 -12.61 18.99
C LYS A 44 0.83 -13.07 18.25
N VAL A 45 0.72 -13.40 16.96
CA VAL A 45 1.87 -13.87 16.16
C VAL A 45 2.64 -12.69 15.58
N CYS A 46 3.88 -12.93 15.16
CA CYS A 46 4.72 -11.90 14.55
C CYS A 46 4.14 -11.40 13.22
N ASN A 47 4.55 -10.17 12.86
CA ASN A 47 4.19 -9.46 11.63
C ASN A 47 4.91 -9.98 10.37
N PHE A 48 5.75 -11.01 10.52
CA PHE A 48 6.59 -11.56 9.46
C PHE A 48 6.17 -13.00 9.18
N LEU A 49 6.17 -13.36 7.91
CA LEU A 49 5.82 -14.70 7.46
C LEU A 49 6.71 -15.08 6.28
N GLU A 50 7.43 -16.20 6.42
CA GLU A 50 8.12 -16.80 5.29
C GLU A 50 7.11 -17.33 4.28
N TRP A 51 7.29 -16.96 3.01
CA TRP A 51 6.40 -17.35 1.93
C TRP A 51 7.21 -17.58 0.66
N ARG A 52 7.44 -18.86 0.34
CA ARG A 52 8.31 -19.28 -0.77
C ARG A 52 9.72 -18.72 -0.57
N GLU A 53 10.34 -18.19 -1.63
CA GLU A 53 11.65 -17.53 -1.60
C GLU A 53 11.58 -16.05 -1.14
N HIS A 54 10.43 -15.62 -0.60
CA HIS A 54 10.18 -14.25 -0.17
C HIS A 54 9.68 -14.20 1.28
N LYS A 55 9.62 -12.98 1.82
CA LYS A 55 9.04 -12.72 3.14
C LYS A 55 7.84 -11.79 2.98
N LEU A 56 6.76 -12.12 3.68
CA LEU A 56 5.58 -11.26 3.80
C LEU A 56 5.67 -10.50 5.11
N VAL A 57 5.60 -9.18 5.01
CA VAL A 57 5.51 -8.25 6.14
C VAL A 57 4.11 -7.65 6.13
N TYR A 58 3.40 -7.76 7.24
CA TYR A 58 2.04 -7.23 7.31
C TYR A 58 1.74 -6.53 8.62
N ARG A 59 0.85 -5.54 8.56
CA ARG A 59 0.32 -4.86 9.73
C ARG A 59 -1.17 -4.59 9.57
N ARG A 60 -1.91 -4.78 10.66
CA ARG A 60 -3.35 -4.57 10.69
C ARG A 60 -3.66 -3.18 11.24
N TYR A 61 -4.43 -2.40 10.49
CA TYR A 61 -4.98 -1.11 10.87
C TYR A 61 -6.51 -1.19 10.77
N ALA A 62 -7.20 -1.11 11.91
CA ALA A 62 -8.66 -1.32 12.00
C ALA A 62 -9.14 -2.62 11.31
N SER A 63 -9.90 -2.51 10.20
CA SER A 63 -10.41 -3.62 9.38
C SER A 63 -9.48 -4.04 8.24
N LEU A 64 -8.41 -3.28 8.00
CA LEU A 64 -7.51 -3.45 6.86
C LEU A 64 -6.19 -4.11 7.27
N PHE A 65 -5.69 -4.94 6.37
CA PHE A 65 -4.37 -5.56 6.41
C PHE A 65 -3.53 -4.95 5.29
N PHE A 66 -2.45 -4.30 5.69
CA PHE A 66 -1.44 -3.79 4.78
C PHE A 66 -0.33 -4.83 4.70
N ILE A 67 0.02 -5.23 3.49
CA ILE A 67 0.88 -6.37 3.22
C ILE A 67 1.92 -5.95 2.20
N ALA A 68 3.19 -6.12 2.54
CA ALA A 68 4.33 -5.94 1.66
C ALA A 68 5.04 -7.29 1.49
N CYS A 69 5.39 -7.63 0.25
CA CYS A 69 6.23 -8.79 -0.06
C CYS A 69 7.63 -8.29 -0.37
N ILE A 70 8.63 -8.79 0.36
CA ILE A 70 10.03 -8.37 0.24
C ILE A 70 10.93 -9.56 -0.07
N GLU A 71 12.15 -9.30 -0.49
CA GLU A 71 13.14 -10.35 -0.74
C GLU A 71 13.61 -10.98 0.58
N ALA A 72 14.07 -12.22 0.52
CA ALA A 72 14.50 -12.96 1.71
C ALA A 72 15.63 -12.27 2.49
N ASN A 73 16.46 -11.47 1.81
CA ASN A 73 17.60 -10.78 2.41
C ASN A 73 17.28 -9.35 2.89
N ASP A 74 16.07 -8.85 2.65
CA ASP A 74 15.68 -7.52 3.07
C ASP A 74 15.35 -7.44 4.56
N ASN A 75 15.46 -6.23 5.11
CA ASN A 75 15.12 -5.95 6.50
C ASN A 75 13.59 -5.85 6.68
N GLU A 76 13.03 -6.78 7.44
CA GLU A 76 11.58 -6.86 7.68
C GLU A 76 11.04 -5.68 8.50
N LEU A 77 11.85 -5.14 9.43
CA LEU A 77 11.47 -4.00 10.26
C LEU A 77 11.41 -2.72 9.43
N LEU A 78 12.33 -2.56 8.48
CA LEU A 78 12.29 -1.43 7.54
C LEU A 78 11.03 -1.47 6.68
N ALA A 79 10.67 -2.64 6.15
CA ALA A 79 9.44 -2.82 5.39
C ALA A 79 8.18 -2.57 6.25
N LEU A 80 8.20 -2.97 7.53
CA LEU A 80 7.11 -2.72 8.46
C LEU A 80 6.94 -1.21 8.75
N GLU A 81 8.04 -0.50 8.90
CA GLU A 81 8.05 0.95 9.09
C GLU A 81 7.58 1.68 7.82
N LEU A 82 7.98 1.21 6.65
CA LEU A 82 7.52 1.73 5.36
C LEU A 82 6.00 1.61 5.22
N VAL A 83 5.43 0.46 5.60
CA VAL A 83 3.97 0.28 5.65
C VAL A 83 3.34 1.30 6.60
N HIS A 84 3.96 1.55 7.75
CA HIS A 84 3.44 2.54 8.70
C HIS A 84 3.51 3.97 8.15
N HIS A 85 4.64 4.32 7.52
CA HIS A 85 4.86 5.61 6.87
C HIS A 85 3.82 5.90 5.79
N PHE A 86 3.47 4.90 4.99
CA PHE A 86 2.41 5.01 3.99
C PHE A 86 1.04 5.25 4.64
N VAL A 87 0.70 4.51 5.71
CA VAL A 87 -0.57 4.68 6.43
C VAL A 87 -0.68 6.06 7.06
N GLU A 88 0.40 6.58 7.66
CA GLU A 88 0.39 7.94 8.21
C GLU A 88 0.26 9.02 7.12
N SER A 89 0.84 8.78 5.94
CA SER A 89 0.69 9.70 4.79
C SER A 89 -0.76 9.73 4.30
N LEU A 90 -1.42 8.57 4.25
CA LEU A 90 -2.86 8.49 3.97
C LEU A 90 -3.69 9.21 5.04
N ASP A 91 -3.39 8.98 6.32
CA ASP A 91 -4.14 9.58 7.43
C ASP A 91 -4.03 11.11 7.47
N ARG A 92 -2.84 11.65 7.19
CA ARG A 92 -2.63 13.10 7.08
C ARG A 92 -3.33 13.71 5.87
N TYR A 93 -3.41 12.97 4.77
CA TYR A 93 -4.07 13.45 3.55
C TYR A 93 -5.61 13.46 3.70
N PHE A 94 -6.19 12.36 4.17
CA PHE A 94 -7.66 12.23 4.28
C PHE A 94 -8.25 12.83 5.56
N GLY A 95 -7.46 12.95 6.63
CA GLY A 95 -7.91 13.45 7.92
C GLY A 95 -8.81 12.43 8.64
N ASN A 96 -8.19 11.47 9.34
CA ASN A 96 -8.81 10.26 9.91
C ASN A 96 -9.26 9.27 8.83
N VAL A 97 -8.29 8.68 8.14
CA VAL A 97 -8.56 7.79 7.00
C VAL A 97 -9.39 6.56 7.41
N CYS A 98 -10.41 6.24 6.61
CA CYS A 98 -11.18 5.01 6.77
C CYS A 98 -11.16 4.14 5.49
N GLU A 99 -11.63 2.89 5.61
CA GLU A 99 -11.69 1.96 4.47
C GLU A 99 -12.55 2.51 3.31
N LEU A 100 -13.61 3.27 3.59
CA LEU A 100 -14.45 3.86 2.56
C LEU A 100 -13.72 4.93 1.76
N ASP A 101 -12.86 5.74 2.39
CA ASP A 101 -12.07 6.76 1.68
C ASP A 101 -11.16 6.14 0.64
N LEU A 102 -10.53 4.99 0.97
CA LEU A 102 -9.69 4.24 0.06
C LEU A 102 -10.50 3.57 -1.08
N ILE A 103 -11.77 3.24 -0.85
CA ILE A 103 -12.66 2.67 -1.87
C ILE A 103 -13.10 3.76 -2.86
N PHE A 104 -13.56 4.90 -2.34
CA PHE A 104 -14.07 6.00 -3.19
C PHE A 104 -12.93 6.76 -3.88
N ASN A 105 -11.80 6.95 -3.20
CA ASN A 105 -10.64 7.71 -3.70
C ASN A 105 -9.44 6.80 -3.96
N PHE A 106 -9.66 5.64 -4.57
CA PHE A 106 -8.59 4.66 -4.80
C PHE A 106 -7.42 5.25 -5.61
N HIS A 107 -7.71 6.09 -6.61
CA HIS A 107 -6.70 6.75 -7.45
C HIS A 107 -5.74 7.61 -6.61
N LYS A 108 -6.25 8.35 -5.62
CA LYS A 108 -5.43 9.16 -4.71
C LYS A 108 -4.55 8.29 -3.82
N ALA A 109 -5.05 7.15 -3.36
CA ALA A 109 -4.25 6.21 -2.59
C ALA A 109 -3.08 5.64 -3.43
N TYR A 110 -3.27 5.42 -4.74
CA TYR A 110 -2.18 5.05 -5.64
C TYR A 110 -1.18 6.19 -5.84
N TYR A 111 -1.63 7.44 -5.99
CA TYR A 111 -0.71 8.58 -6.13
C TYR A 111 0.14 8.77 -4.87
N ILE A 112 -0.46 8.68 -3.68
CA ILE A 112 0.28 8.75 -2.42
C ILE A 112 1.28 7.59 -2.32
N LEU A 113 0.88 6.38 -2.74
CA LEU A 113 1.79 5.23 -2.73
C LEU A 113 2.97 5.43 -3.70
N ASP A 114 2.72 6.00 -4.88
CA ASP A 114 3.74 6.24 -5.89
C ASP A 114 4.72 7.36 -5.45
N GLU A 115 4.29 8.33 -4.66
CA GLU A 115 5.21 9.31 -4.04
C GLU A 115 6.07 8.69 -2.92
N VAL A 116 5.53 7.71 -2.18
CA VAL A 116 6.29 7.00 -1.14
C VAL A 116 7.26 6.00 -1.76
N LEU A 117 6.83 5.28 -2.81
CA LEU A 117 7.58 4.17 -3.40
C LEU A 117 7.63 4.21 -4.91
N ILE A 118 8.82 3.99 -5.43
CA ILE A 118 9.06 3.79 -6.84
C ILE A 118 9.92 2.56 -7.07
N SER A 119 9.55 1.74 -8.05
CA SER A 119 10.30 0.54 -8.44
C SER A 119 10.62 -0.41 -7.27
N GLY A 120 9.75 -0.47 -6.25
CA GLY A 120 9.93 -1.35 -5.10
C GLY A 120 10.88 -0.82 -4.02
N GLU A 121 11.29 0.44 -4.10
CA GLU A 121 12.19 1.11 -3.17
C GLU A 121 11.59 2.42 -2.64
N LEU A 122 12.07 2.88 -1.49
CA LEU A 122 11.65 4.15 -0.87
C LEU A 122 12.10 5.34 -1.74
N GLN A 123 11.14 6.14 -2.19
CA GLN A 123 11.39 7.37 -2.96
C GLN A 123 11.52 8.58 -2.01
N GLU A 124 10.43 8.90 -1.31
CA GLU A 124 10.35 10.06 -0.43
C GLU A 124 10.11 9.62 1.01
N SER A 125 10.93 10.15 1.92
CA SER A 125 10.87 9.83 3.36
C SER A 125 10.20 10.94 4.18
N SER A 126 10.03 12.13 3.62
CA SER A 126 9.37 13.25 4.26
C SER A 126 7.88 13.26 3.93
N LYS A 127 7.06 12.93 4.93
CA LYS A 127 5.59 13.06 4.87
C LYS A 127 5.14 14.46 4.41
N ARG A 128 5.92 15.49 4.73
CA ARG A 128 5.61 16.87 4.32
C ARG A 128 5.79 17.07 2.81
N GLN A 129 6.84 16.49 2.22
CA GLN A 129 7.07 16.57 0.78
C GLN A 129 6.02 15.77 0.01
N ILE A 130 5.70 14.54 0.46
CA ILE A 130 4.64 13.72 -0.12
C ILE A 130 3.33 14.50 -0.21
N LEU A 131 2.87 15.09 0.90
CA LEU A 131 1.63 15.86 0.93
C LEU A 131 1.67 17.11 0.04
N HIS A 132 2.84 17.75 -0.05
CA HIS A 132 3.02 18.91 -0.92
C HIS A 132 2.86 18.52 -2.39
N HIS A 133 3.54 17.49 -2.87
CA HIS A 133 3.45 17.03 -4.27
C HIS A 133 2.03 16.56 -4.64
N ILE A 134 1.36 15.83 -3.74
CA ILE A 134 -0.03 15.42 -3.95
C ILE A 134 -0.97 16.63 -4.04
N SER A 135 -0.75 17.67 -3.23
CA SER A 135 -1.55 18.89 -3.29
C SER A 135 -1.35 19.66 -4.61
N GLU A 136 -0.13 19.69 -5.14
CA GLU A 136 0.16 20.30 -6.44
C GLU A 136 -0.49 19.51 -7.58
N MET A 137 -0.44 18.18 -7.53
CA MET A 137 -1.15 17.31 -8.49
C MET A 137 -2.66 17.55 -8.47
N ASP A 138 -3.28 17.65 -7.29
CA ASP A 138 -4.72 17.92 -7.16
C ASP A 138 -5.09 19.26 -7.82
N VAL A 139 -4.27 20.31 -7.66
CA VAL A 139 -4.49 21.62 -8.29
C VAL A 139 -4.37 21.54 -9.82
N MET A 140 -3.36 20.83 -10.32
CA MET A 140 -3.17 20.66 -11.76
C MET A 140 -4.35 19.91 -12.39
N MET A 141 -4.80 18.81 -11.77
CA MET A 141 -5.94 18.03 -12.25
C MET A 141 -7.23 18.87 -12.31
N GLN A 142 -7.51 19.66 -11.28
CA GLN A 142 -8.67 20.55 -11.28
C GLN A 142 -8.61 21.63 -12.37
N SER A 143 -7.40 22.10 -12.70
CA SER A 143 -7.20 23.11 -13.74
C SER A 143 -7.50 22.56 -15.14
N ASP A 144 -7.16 21.30 -15.39
CA ASP A 144 -7.37 20.66 -16.69
C ASP A 144 -8.83 20.21 -16.88
N GLU A 145 -9.52 19.78 -15.82
CA GLU A 145 -10.97 19.54 -15.87
C GLU A 145 -11.77 20.79 -16.24
N LYS A 146 -11.33 21.97 -15.80
CA LYS A 146 -11.97 23.25 -16.14
C LYS A 146 -11.73 23.63 -17.61
N LYS A 147 -10.56 23.31 -18.17
CA LYS A 147 -10.25 23.56 -19.58
C LYS A 147 -11.00 22.64 -20.53
N GLY A 148 -11.21 21.38 -20.17
CA GLY A 148 -11.95 20.41 -21.00
C GLY A 148 -13.46 20.61 -21.06
N ARG A 149 -14.01 21.51 -20.23
CA ARG A 149 -15.44 21.89 -20.23
C ARG A 149 -15.71 23.24 -20.92
N ALA A 150 -14.67 23.93 -21.39
CA ALA A 150 -14.76 25.21 -22.08
C ALA A 150 -14.79 25.03 -23.60
#